data_AF-T2KGP3-F1
#
_entry.id   AF-T2KGP3-F1
#
_cell.length_a   1.000
_cell.length_b   1.000
_cell.length_c   1.000
_cell.angle_alpha   90.00
_cell.angle_beta   90.00
_cell.angle_gamma   90.00
#
_symmetry.space_group_name_H-M   'P 1'
#
loop_
_entity.id
_entity.type
_entity.pdbx_description
1 polymer ?
#
loop_
_entity_poly.entity_id
_entity_poly.type
_entity_poly.pdbx_seq_one_letter_code
_entity_poly.pdbx_strand_id
1 'polypeptide(L)'
;VDIDWEFPASASYAGATTRPADTKNFTLLLAELRRQLDDLGRSYNRSYLLTIAAPAGAQAKRVELEQIHRYLDFINLMTYDFYGAW
;
A
#
# COMPACT_ATOMS: atom_id res chain seq x y z
N VAL A 1 5.09 -4.44 -9.48
CA VAL A 1 4.46 -3.11 -9.34
C VAL A 1 4.59 -2.72 -7.87
N ASP A 2 4.87 -1.45 -7.62
CA ASP A 2 4.94 -0.90 -6.27
C ASP A 2 3.82 0.14 -6.12
N ILE A 3 3.09 0.08 -5.01
CA ILE A 3 1.99 1.01 -4.73
C ILE A 3 2.41 1.98 -3.63
N ASP A 4 2.46 3.25 -3.99
CA ASP A 4 2.78 4.35 -3.10
C ASP A 4 1.55 5.24 -2.91
N TRP A 5 0.69 4.85 -1.96
CA TRP A 5 -0.46 5.67 -1.55
C TRP A 5 -0.14 6.32 -0.21
N GLU A 6 0.06 7.63 -0.22
CA GLU A 6 0.29 8.45 0.98
C GLU A 6 -0.95 9.30 1.36
N PHE A 7 -1.77 8.94 2.35
CA PHE A 7 -1.90 7.61 2.98
C PHE A 7 -3.37 7.18 2.94
N PRO A 8 -3.67 5.86 2.97
CA PRO A 8 -5.05 5.41 3.09
C PRO A 8 -5.73 6.05 4.31
N ALA A 9 -6.87 6.68 4.06
CA ALA A 9 -7.68 7.39 5.05
C ALA A 9 -6.94 8.48 5.84
N SER A 10 -5.78 8.98 5.40
CA SER A 10 -5.06 10.08 6.05
C SER A 10 -4.43 11.01 5.03
N ALA A 11 -4.64 12.31 5.20
CA ALA A 11 -4.07 13.29 4.31
C ALA A 11 -2.55 13.37 4.53
N SER A 12 -1.78 13.26 3.45
CA SER A 12 -0.34 13.53 3.40
C SER A 12 -0.03 15.00 3.14
N TYR A 13 -0.97 15.73 2.52
CA TYR A 13 -0.86 17.16 2.25
C TYR A 13 -2.24 17.85 2.33
N ALA A 14 -2.24 19.17 2.45
CA ALA A 14 -3.47 19.97 2.51
C ALA A 14 -4.29 19.80 1.22
N GLY A 15 -5.56 19.39 1.35
CA GLY A 15 -6.45 19.15 0.20
C GLY A 15 -6.42 17.72 -0.35
N ALA A 16 -5.61 16.82 0.22
CA ALA A 16 -5.69 15.40 -0.11
C ALA A 16 -7.11 14.85 0.20
N THR A 17 -7.75 14.25 -0.80
CA THR A 17 -9.06 13.63 -0.62
C THR A 17 -8.90 12.32 0.13
N THR A 18 -9.60 12.19 1.25
CA THR A 18 -9.56 10.98 2.08
C THR A 18 -10.96 10.57 2.50
N ARG A 19 -11.17 9.27 2.66
CA ARG A 19 -12.41 8.67 3.16
C ARG A 19 -12.08 7.58 4.18
N PRO A 20 -12.91 7.36 5.21
CA PRO A 20 -12.72 6.23 6.12
C PRO A 20 -12.67 4.87 5.42
N ALA A 21 -13.39 4.74 4.29
CA ALA A 21 -13.40 3.53 3.47
C ALA A 21 -12.05 3.23 2.79
N ASP A 22 -11.13 4.20 2.69
CA ASP A 22 -9.85 4.01 2.01
C ASP A 22 -9.00 2.92 2.67
N THR A 23 -9.08 2.76 4.00
CA THR A 23 -8.42 1.65 4.72
C THR A 23 -8.85 0.31 4.14
N LYS A 24 -10.16 0.08 3.97
CA LYS A 24 -10.65 -1.20 3.45
C LYS A 24 -10.41 -1.34 1.96
N ASN A 25 -10.60 -0.25 1.22
CA ASN A 25 -10.40 -0.23 -0.23
C ASN A 25 -8.93 -0.48 -0.59
N PHE A 26 -7.97 -0.04 0.23
CA PHE A 26 -6.56 -0.35 0.01
C PHE A 26 -6.29 -1.86 0.12
N THR A 27 -6.87 -2.54 1.11
CA THR A 27 -6.80 -4.01 1.21
C THR A 27 -7.40 -4.70 0.00
N LEU A 28 -8.57 -4.25 -0.46
CA LEU A 28 -9.24 -4.82 -1.64
C LEU A 28 -8.44 -4.58 -2.92
N LEU A 29 -7.83 -3.40 -3.06
CA LEU A 29 -6.94 -3.07 -4.16
C LEU A 29 -5.75 -4.04 -4.22
N LEU A 30 -5.06 -4.25 -3.09
CA LEU A 30 -3.91 -5.16 -3.04
C LEU A 30 -4.30 -6.62 -3.31
N ALA A 31 -5.45 -7.06 -2.81
CA ALA A 31 -5.98 -8.39 -3.10
C ALA A 31 -6.25 -8.58 -4.61
N GLU A 32 -6.88 -7.60 -5.25
CA GLU A 32 -7.20 -7.67 -6.68
C GLU A 32 -5.93 -7.59 -7.55
N LEU A 33 -4.99 -6.72 -7.20
CA LEU A 33 -3.69 -6.65 -7.90
C LEU A 33 -2.94 -7.97 -7.80
N ARG A 34 -2.87 -8.58 -6.60
CA ARG A 34 -2.20 -9.87 -6.42
C ARG A 34 -2.85 -10.93 -7.30
N ARG A 35 -4.19 -11.01 -7.31
CA ARG A 35 -4.94 -11.96 -8.14
C ARG A 35 -4.60 -11.81 -9.62
N GLN A 36 -4.62 -10.59 -10.16
CA GLN A 36 -4.31 -10.33 -11.57
C GLN A 36 -2.84 -10.62 -11.91
N LEU A 37 -1.90 -10.26 -11.03
CA LEU A 37 -0.48 -10.52 -11.24
C LEU A 37 -0.18 -12.02 -11.22
N ASP A 38 -0.87 -12.79 -10.40
CA ASP A 38 -0.73 -14.26 -10.37
C ASP A 38 -1.31 -14.89 -11.65
N ASP A 39 -2.47 -14.43 -12.12
CA ASP A 39 -3.06 -14.89 -13.38
C ASP A 39 -2.13 -14.59 -14.56
N LEU A 40 -1.61 -13.37 -14.64
CA LEU A 40 -0.61 -12.97 -15.64
C LEU A 40 0.66 -13.83 -15.52
N GLY A 41 1.11 -14.08 -14.30
CA GLY A 41 2.29 -14.91 -14.03
C GLY A 41 2.16 -16.32 -14.56
N ARG A 42 0.98 -16.93 -14.42
CA ARG A 42 0.67 -18.25 -14.99
C ARG A 42 0.68 -18.24 -16.53
N SER A 43 0.12 -17.20 -17.15
CA SER A 43 0.09 -17.09 -18.63
C SER A 43 1.47 -16.94 -19.26
N TYR A 44 2.40 -16.28 -18.58
CA TYR A 44 3.74 -15.99 -19.11
C TYR A 44 4.86 -16.79 -18.43
N ASN A 45 4.53 -17.76 -17.58
CA ASN A 45 5.47 -18.55 -16.77
C ASN A 45 6.51 -17.67 -16.04
N ARG A 46 6.02 -16.63 -15.34
CA ARG A 46 6.85 -15.64 -14.65
C ARG A 46 6.22 -15.26 -13.31
N SER A 47 7.03 -14.92 -12.31
CA SER A 47 6.54 -14.31 -11.07
C SER A 47 6.63 -12.79 -11.16
N TYR A 48 5.58 -12.10 -10.71
CA TYR A 48 5.53 -10.64 -10.66
C TYR A 48 5.45 -10.17 -9.21
N LEU A 49 6.32 -9.24 -8.85
CA LEU A 49 6.34 -8.63 -7.51
C LEU A 49 5.19 -7.65 -7.34
N LEU A 50 4.59 -7.64 -6.16
CA LEU A 50 3.69 -6.63 -5.64
C LEU A 50 4.23 -6.12 -4.31
N THR A 51 4.55 -4.84 -4.25
CA THR A 51 5.15 -4.17 -3.09
C THR A 51 4.41 -2.88 -2.78
N ILE A 52 4.66 -2.31 -1.61
CA ILE A 52 4.16 -0.98 -1.24
C ILE A 52 5.26 -0.14 -0.61
N ALA A 53 5.13 1.18 -0.71
CA ALA A 53 5.72 2.13 0.23
C ALA A 53 4.72 2.39 1.37
N ALA A 54 5.17 2.20 2.61
CA ALA A 54 4.31 2.31 3.79
C ALA A 54 4.83 3.36 4.78
N PRO A 55 3.93 4.09 5.47
CA PRO A 55 4.34 5.06 6.49
C PRO A 55 5.05 4.38 7.65
N ALA A 56 6.11 5.00 8.15
CA ALA A 56 6.76 4.60 9.40
C ALA A 56 6.17 5.28 10.66
N GLY A 57 5.15 6.14 10.48
CA GLY A 57 4.51 6.94 11.54
C GLY A 57 3.11 6.46 11.96
N ALA A 58 2.38 7.32 12.69
CA ALA A 58 1.05 7.02 13.22
C ALA A 58 0.01 6.64 12.15
N GLN A 59 0.23 7.04 10.89
CA GLN A 59 -0.59 6.74 9.72
C GLN A 59 -0.64 5.23 9.45
N ALA A 60 0.38 4.46 9.85
CA ALA A 60 0.38 2.99 9.71
C ALA A 60 -0.83 2.32 10.36
N LYS A 61 -1.42 2.94 11.40
CA LYS A 61 -2.64 2.45 12.07
C LYS A 61 -3.88 2.43 11.17
N ARG A 62 -3.85 3.11 10.02
CA ARG A 62 -4.95 3.17 9.05
C ARG A 62 -4.79 2.16 7.91
N VAL A 63 -3.77 1.30 7.98
CA VAL A 63 -3.54 0.21 7.04
C VAL A 63 -3.81 -1.11 7.76
N GLU A 64 -4.58 -2.02 7.15
CA GLU A 64 -4.84 -3.36 7.70
C GLU A 64 -3.62 -4.28 7.52
N LEU A 65 -2.48 -3.99 8.18
CA LEU A 65 -1.20 -4.69 7.99
C LEU A 65 -1.31 -6.23 8.10
N GLU A 66 -2.08 -6.73 9.08
CA GLU A 66 -2.36 -8.17 9.27
C GLU A 66 -3.12 -8.81 8.10
N GLN A 67 -3.83 -8.01 7.32
CA GLN A 67 -4.56 -8.48 6.16
C GLN A 67 -3.69 -8.36 4.91
N ILE A 68 -3.04 -7.21 4.71
CA ILE A 68 -2.38 -6.91 3.44
C ILE A 68 -1.06 -7.66 3.24
N HIS A 69 -0.36 -8.06 4.31
CA HIS A 69 0.96 -8.70 4.17
C HIS A 69 0.91 -9.99 3.32
N ARG A 70 -0.23 -10.68 3.26
CA ARG A 70 -0.40 -11.91 2.47
C ARG A 70 -0.42 -11.67 0.96
N TYR A 71 -0.65 -10.43 0.54
CA TYR A 71 -0.70 -10.04 -0.87
C TYR A 71 0.61 -9.44 -1.36
N LEU A 72 1.54 -9.12 -0.44
CA LEU A 72 2.76 -8.38 -0.76
C LEU A 72 3.97 -9.29 -0.68
N ASP A 73 4.92 -9.08 -1.59
CA ASP A 73 6.22 -9.73 -1.54
C ASP A 73 7.10 -9.12 -0.43
N PHE A 74 7.06 -7.80 -0.30
CA PHE A 74 7.67 -7.06 0.82
C PHE A 74 7.09 -5.64 0.93
N ILE A 75 7.42 -4.97 2.04
CA ILE A 75 6.99 -3.61 2.36
C ILE A 75 8.24 -2.73 2.48
N ASN A 76 8.27 -1.63 1.73
CA ASN A 76 9.27 -0.58 1.88
C ASN A 76 8.77 0.41 2.95
N LEU A 77 9.40 0.43 4.12
CA LEU A 77 9.06 1.41 5.16
C LEU A 77 9.72 2.75 4.84
N MET A 78 8.91 3.81 4.75
CA MET A 78 9.38 5.17 4.52
C MET A 78 9.94 5.77 5.82
N THR A 79 11.12 5.31 6.22
CA THR A 79 11.81 5.72 7.45
C THR A 79 12.64 6.98 7.24
N TYR A 80 12.04 7.97 6.59
CA TYR A 80 12.59 9.29 6.31
C TYR A 80 11.49 10.34 6.53
N ASP A 81 11.83 11.62 6.38
CA ASP A 81 10.91 12.76 6.58
C ASP A 81 10.23 12.80 7.95
N PHE A 82 10.90 12.28 8.98
CA PHE A 82 10.44 12.42 10.37
C PHE A 82 10.53 13.88 10.87
N TYR A 83 11.42 14.68 10.29
CA TYR A 83 11.60 16.10 10.56
C TYR A 83 11.92 16.83 9.26
N GLY A 84 11.53 18.10 9.17
CA GLY A 84 11.88 18.99 8.07
C GLY A 84 11.47 20.43 8.37
N ALA A 85 11.51 21.29 7.36
CA ALA A 85 11.28 22.74 7.52
C ALA A 85 9.78 23.15 7.60
N TRP A 86 8.87 22.17 7.60
CA TRP A 86 7.42 22.35 7.67
C TRP A 86 6.90 22.47 9.11
#